data_AF-A0A821SRJ5-F1
#
_entry.id   AF-A0A821SRJ5-F1
#
_cell.length_a   1.000
_cell.length_b   1.000
_cell.length_c   1.000
_cell.angle_alpha   90.00
_cell.angle_beta   90.00
_cell.angle_gamma   90.00
#
_symmetry.space_group_name_H-M   'P 1'
#
loop_
_entity.id
_entity.type
_entity.pdbx_description
1 polymer ?
#
loop_
_entity_poly.entity_id
_entity_poly.type
_entity_poly.pdbx_seq_one_letter_code
_entity_poly.pdbx_strand_id
1 'polypeptide(L)'
;LRQLMKIHSFVRENVRKILQQSHNSVDQKLSFEFSHFNQYVYFLFAPTLLYRDHYPRTSIIQWNIVMKMFGQFIITLFLIYNIITNFWMPIFTRFFTNDEITFDFMISTIFDLMLPGVLIVILAFYGFFHCWLNGFAELLQFADRMFYEDWWNLTSAATFWRSWNVVVHDWLYVYVYQDLNKFFNGNRNLATTSVVLLSAVFHEYFMIISLGFFSPILIAWFGLFGMLFRFSFPRAKGTRWNIVLLTFVPICVAIIPYFYVLEVSARYFPSKRVSLRFNFCL
;
A
#
# COMPACT_ATOMS: atom_id res chain seq x y z
N LEU A 1 -8.00 1.77 -9.66
CA LEU A 1 -8.34 1.32 -8.29
C LEU A 1 -8.90 2.42 -7.38
N ARG A 2 -8.19 3.54 -7.16
CA ARG A 2 -8.68 4.65 -6.29
C ARG A 2 -10.14 5.04 -6.57
N GLN A 3 -10.49 5.25 -7.84
CA GLN A 3 -11.85 5.65 -8.21
C GLN A 3 -12.89 4.55 -7.92
N LEU A 4 -12.54 3.26 -8.05
CA LEU A 4 -13.44 2.17 -7.68
C LEU A 4 -13.72 2.18 -6.17
N MET A 5 -12.69 2.37 -5.34
CA MET A 5 -12.86 2.49 -3.88
C MET A 5 -13.75 3.68 -3.51
N LYS A 6 -13.57 4.82 -4.17
CA LYS A 6 -14.40 6.02 -3.95
C LYS A 6 -15.85 5.80 -4.37
N ILE A 7 -16.08 5.25 -5.56
CA ILE A 7 -17.44 4.91 -6.03
C ILE A 7 -18.11 3.94 -5.06
N HIS A 8 -17.41 2.88 -4.63
CA HIS A 8 -17.92 1.94 -3.64
C HIS A 8 -18.32 2.65 -2.33
N SER A 9 -17.45 3.49 -1.78
CA SER A 9 -17.72 4.26 -0.57
C SER A 9 -18.95 5.17 -0.73
N PHE A 10 -19.03 5.90 -1.85
CA PHE A 10 -20.16 6.78 -2.14
C PHE A 10 -21.48 6.02 -2.22
N VAL A 11 -21.54 4.94 -3.01
CA VAL A 11 -22.75 4.10 -3.13
C VAL A 11 -23.13 3.53 -1.78
N ARG A 12 -22.17 3.00 -1.03
CA ARG A 12 -22.41 2.33 0.23
C ARG A 12 -23.01 3.25 1.30
N GLU A 13 -22.48 4.45 1.42
CA GLU A 13 -22.96 5.44 2.41
C GLU A 13 -24.34 5.99 2.03
N ASN A 14 -24.59 6.25 0.74
CA ASN A 14 -25.87 6.79 0.30
C ASN A 14 -27.00 5.76 0.32
N VAL A 15 -26.74 4.51 -0.07
CA VAL A 15 -27.74 3.42 0.05
C VAL A 15 -28.18 3.25 1.50
N ARG A 16 -27.24 3.30 2.46
CA ARG A 16 -27.57 3.21 3.88
C ARG A 16 -28.50 4.34 4.33
N LYS A 17 -28.24 5.58 3.91
CA LYS A 17 -29.09 6.74 4.25
C LYS A 17 -30.49 6.60 3.66
N ILE A 18 -30.59 6.20 2.39
CA ILE A 18 -31.87 6.00 1.69
C ILE A 18 -32.70 4.92 2.39
N LEU A 19 -32.09 3.79 2.76
CA LEU A 19 -32.79 2.73 3.49
C LEU A 19 -33.28 3.20 4.87
N GLN A 20 -32.45 3.94 5.60
CA GLN A 20 -32.84 4.50 6.91
C GLN A 20 -33.98 5.53 6.80
N GLN A 21 -33.97 6.36 5.75
CA GLN A 21 -35.03 7.33 5.48
C GLN A 21 -36.32 6.63 5.04
N SER A 22 -36.24 5.61 4.19
CA SER A 22 -37.39 4.80 3.77
C SER A 22 -38.07 4.10 4.94
N HIS A 23 -37.31 3.64 5.94
CA HIS A 23 -37.89 3.05 7.14
C HIS A 23 -38.57 4.08 8.07
N ASN A 24 -38.15 5.35 8.02
CA ASN A 24 -38.60 6.39 8.94
C ASN A 24 -39.69 7.33 8.36
N SER A 25 -39.97 7.28 7.06
CA SER A 25 -40.91 8.19 6.40
C SER A 25 -41.62 7.53 5.22
N VAL A 26 -42.95 7.44 5.30
CA VAL A 26 -43.83 6.85 4.26
C VAL A 26 -44.01 7.78 3.05
N ASP A 27 -43.84 9.10 3.20
CA ASP A 27 -44.11 10.06 2.11
C ASP A 27 -43.15 11.26 2.16
N GLN A 28 -41.91 11.08 1.69
CA GLN A 28 -41.07 12.25 1.38
C GLN A 28 -40.40 12.08 0.03
N LYS A 29 -40.83 12.93 -0.92
CA LYS A 29 -40.21 13.12 -2.23
C LYS A 29 -38.71 13.27 -2.02
N LEU A 30 -37.95 12.29 -2.52
CA LEU A 30 -36.49 12.25 -2.43
C LEU A 30 -35.93 13.39 -3.29
N SER A 31 -35.84 14.60 -2.73
CA SER A 31 -35.19 15.76 -3.36
C SER A 31 -33.68 15.51 -3.37
N PHE A 32 -33.23 14.65 -4.28
CA PHE A 32 -31.84 14.29 -4.50
C PHE A 32 -31.15 15.40 -5.32
N GLU A 33 -31.34 16.65 -4.93
CA GLU A 33 -31.06 17.78 -5.81
C GLU A 33 -29.67 18.39 -5.55
N PHE A 34 -28.86 18.38 -6.61
CA PHE A 34 -27.68 19.22 -6.93
C PHE A 34 -26.53 19.33 -5.91
N SER A 35 -26.80 19.51 -4.62
CA SER A 35 -25.81 19.58 -3.54
C SER A 35 -24.91 18.34 -3.49
N HIS A 36 -25.48 17.16 -3.74
CA HIS A 36 -24.74 15.90 -3.77
C HIS A 36 -23.70 15.82 -4.90
N PHE A 37 -23.92 16.48 -6.04
CA PHE A 37 -22.97 16.40 -7.15
C PHE A 37 -21.67 17.16 -6.83
N ASN A 38 -21.76 18.38 -6.32
CA ASN A 38 -20.59 19.18 -5.94
C ASN A 38 -19.79 18.52 -4.80
N GLN A 39 -20.50 17.97 -3.80
CA GLN A 39 -19.87 17.20 -2.71
C GLN A 39 -19.17 15.95 -3.23
N TYR A 40 -19.79 15.23 -4.16
CA TYR A 40 -19.19 14.05 -4.78
C TYR A 40 -17.95 14.42 -5.60
N VAL A 41 -18.02 15.47 -6.42
CA VAL A 41 -16.85 15.96 -7.18
C VAL A 41 -15.73 16.37 -6.24
N TYR A 42 -16.02 17.09 -5.15
CA TYR A 42 -15.02 17.40 -4.13
C TYR A 42 -14.39 16.12 -3.54
N PHE A 43 -15.22 15.15 -3.16
CA PHE A 43 -14.76 13.86 -2.64
C PHE A 43 -13.87 13.11 -3.64
N LEU A 44 -14.14 13.17 -4.95
CA LEU A 44 -13.30 12.51 -5.97
C LEU A 44 -11.85 13.01 -5.94
N PHE A 45 -11.62 14.26 -5.60
CA PHE A 45 -10.28 14.86 -5.48
C PHE A 45 -9.72 14.84 -4.05
N ALA A 46 -10.57 14.82 -3.01
CA ALA A 46 -10.14 14.80 -1.62
C ALA A 46 -9.18 13.63 -1.33
N PRO A 47 -8.13 13.81 -0.51
CA PRO A 47 -7.15 12.78 -0.19
C PRO A 47 -7.66 11.74 0.84
N THR A 48 -8.93 11.36 0.75
CA THR A 48 -9.57 10.33 1.57
C THR A 48 -10.35 9.36 0.68
N LEU A 49 -10.61 8.16 1.20
CA LEU A 49 -11.43 7.14 0.56
C LEU A 49 -12.79 6.96 1.23
N LEU A 50 -13.03 7.63 2.36
CA LEU A 50 -14.32 7.59 3.07
C LEU A 50 -15.20 8.74 2.62
N TYR A 51 -16.37 8.44 2.07
CA TYR A 51 -17.37 9.42 1.67
C TYR A 51 -18.11 9.98 2.91
N ARG A 52 -18.15 11.30 3.00
CA ARG A 52 -18.93 12.10 3.97
C ARG A 52 -19.49 13.31 3.23
N ASP A 53 -20.68 13.76 3.62
CA ASP A 53 -21.29 14.94 2.98
C ASP A 53 -20.55 16.23 3.35
N HIS A 54 -19.97 16.26 4.55
CA HIS A 54 -19.20 17.38 5.07
C HIS A 54 -17.86 16.88 5.61
N TYR A 55 -16.79 17.53 5.16
CA TYR A 55 -15.43 17.31 5.65
C TYR A 55 -14.97 18.54 6.44
N PRO A 56 -14.09 18.37 7.44
CA PRO A 56 -13.47 19.51 8.11
C PRO A 56 -12.61 20.27 7.09
N ARG A 57 -12.78 21.60 7.03
CA ARG A 57 -12.09 22.46 6.05
C ARG A 57 -11.20 23.50 6.71
N THR A 58 -10.10 23.84 6.04
CA THR A 58 -9.28 25.00 6.43
C THR A 58 -9.89 26.29 5.89
N SER A 59 -9.66 27.41 6.57
CA SER A 59 -10.25 28.72 6.20
C SER A 59 -9.61 29.33 4.96
N ILE A 60 -8.30 29.11 4.77
CA ILE A 60 -7.51 29.69 3.68
C ILE A 60 -6.61 28.63 3.05
N ILE A 61 -6.26 28.83 1.78
CA ILE A 61 -5.23 28.05 1.07
C ILE A 61 -3.89 28.75 1.28
N GLN A 62 -2.94 28.05 1.91
CA GLN A 62 -1.59 28.55 2.08
C GLN A 62 -0.71 28.11 0.89
N TRP A 63 -0.69 28.91 -0.18
CA TRP A 63 0.05 28.61 -1.41
C TRP A 63 1.54 28.31 -1.20
N ASN A 64 2.17 28.92 -0.20
CA ASN A 64 3.56 28.63 0.17
C ASN A 64 3.74 27.15 0.59
N ILE A 65 2.78 26.60 1.35
CA ILE A 65 2.78 25.19 1.74
C ILE A 65 2.53 24.32 0.51
N VAL A 66 1.54 24.66 -0.32
CA VAL A 66 1.23 23.93 -1.56
C VAL A 66 2.47 23.79 -2.45
N MET A 67 3.14 24.91 -2.74
CA MET A 67 4.35 24.93 -3.58
C MET A 67 5.51 24.17 -2.93
N LYS A 68 5.69 24.29 -1.61
CA LYS A 68 6.72 23.52 -0.88
C LYS A 68 6.45 22.01 -0.96
N MET A 69 5.22 21.58 -0.75
CA MET A 69 4.83 20.16 -0.80
C MET A 69 5.04 19.58 -2.20
N PHE A 70 4.54 20.25 -3.25
CA PHE A 70 4.74 19.78 -4.63
C PHE A 70 6.20 19.86 -5.07
N GLY A 71 6.96 20.88 -4.66
CA GLY A 71 8.39 20.98 -4.91
C GLY A 71 9.17 19.83 -4.27
N GLN A 72 8.89 19.51 -3.00
CA GLN A 72 9.48 18.36 -2.32
C GLN A 72 9.12 17.03 -2.99
N PHE A 73 7.87 16.88 -3.47
CA PHE A 73 7.47 15.69 -4.22
C PHE A 73 8.28 15.48 -5.51
N ILE A 74 8.50 16.55 -6.29
CA ILE A 74 9.33 16.49 -7.50
C ILE A 74 10.77 16.09 -7.14
N ILE A 75 11.33 16.66 -6.07
CA ILE A 75 12.67 16.29 -5.58
C ILE A 75 12.71 14.80 -5.20
N THR A 76 11.70 14.28 -4.48
CA THR A 76 11.66 12.86 -4.11
C THR A 76 11.60 11.95 -5.33
N LEU A 77 10.85 12.32 -6.38
CA LEU A 77 10.81 11.57 -7.63
C LEU A 77 12.18 11.56 -8.33
N PHE A 78 12.84 12.72 -8.37
CA PHE A 78 14.20 12.82 -8.93
C PHE A 78 15.19 11.95 -8.15
N LEU A 79 15.14 11.94 -6.82
CA LEU A 79 16.00 11.10 -5.98
C LEU A 79 15.72 9.60 -6.21
N ILE A 80 14.45 9.19 -6.26
CA ILE A 80 14.08 7.80 -6.56
C ILE A 80 14.60 7.38 -7.94
N TYR A 81 14.42 8.22 -8.96
CA TYR A 81 14.94 7.95 -10.31
C TYR A 81 16.47 7.74 -10.30
N ASN A 82 17.21 8.59 -9.58
CA ASN A 82 18.65 8.45 -9.44
C ASN A 82 19.03 7.16 -8.70
N ILE A 83 18.30 6.78 -7.65
CA ILE A 83 18.57 5.53 -6.93
C ILE A 83 18.34 4.33 -7.84
N ILE A 84 17.22 4.31 -8.57
CA ILE A 84 16.90 3.22 -9.49
C ILE A 84 17.97 3.10 -10.57
N THR A 85 18.31 4.21 -11.23
CA THR A 85 19.22 4.22 -12.37
C THR A 85 20.66 3.88 -11.97
N ASN A 86 21.15 4.42 -10.85
CA ASN A 86 22.55 4.26 -10.46
C ASN A 86 22.81 3.02 -9.59
N PHE A 87 21.81 2.51 -8.86
CA PHE A 87 22.00 1.38 -7.93
C PHE A 87 21.21 0.14 -8.34
N TRP A 88 19.91 0.24 -8.61
CA TRP A 88 19.10 -0.95 -8.97
C TRP A 88 19.40 -1.48 -10.37
N MET A 89 19.47 -0.61 -11.38
CA MET A 89 19.66 -1.04 -12.77
C MET A 89 20.97 -1.84 -12.96
N PRO A 90 22.14 -1.43 -12.42
CA PRO A 90 23.36 -2.25 -12.50
C PRO A 90 23.25 -3.61 -11.80
N ILE A 91 22.42 -3.72 -10.75
CA ILE A 91 22.17 -5.01 -10.09
C ILE A 91 21.28 -5.88 -10.98
N PHE A 92 20.24 -5.30 -11.58
CA PHE A 92 19.33 -6.01 -12.47
C PHE A 92 20.01 -6.50 -13.75
N THR A 93 20.98 -5.76 -14.31
CA THR A 93 21.72 -6.22 -15.49
C THR A 93 22.50 -7.51 -15.23
N ARG A 94 22.96 -7.76 -13.99
CA ARG A 94 23.62 -9.03 -13.61
C ARG A 94 22.74 -10.25 -13.87
N PHE A 95 21.43 -10.12 -13.71
CA PHE A 95 20.50 -11.23 -14.02
C PHE A 95 20.50 -11.55 -15.50
N PHE A 96 20.73 -10.57 -16.38
CA PHE A 96 20.71 -10.77 -17.83
C PHE A 96 22.04 -11.27 -18.38
N THR A 97 23.16 -10.93 -17.72
CA THR A 97 24.50 -11.37 -18.13
C THR A 97 24.90 -12.74 -17.56
N ASN A 98 24.37 -13.13 -16.40
CA ASN A 98 24.71 -14.41 -15.78
C ASN A 98 23.83 -15.55 -16.33
N ASP A 99 24.48 -16.63 -16.79
CA ASP A 99 23.81 -17.81 -17.33
C ASP A 99 23.29 -18.78 -16.25
N GLU A 100 23.90 -18.74 -15.06
CA GLU A 100 23.51 -19.57 -13.91
C GLU A 100 23.14 -18.72 -12.70
N ILE A 101 22.00 -19.02 -12.11
CA ILE A 101 21.52 -18.41 -10.87
C ILE A 101 21.81 -19.39 -9.72
N THR A 102 22.85 -19.09 -8.94
CA THR A 102 23.28 -19.85 -7.77
C THR A 102 22.70 -19.28 -6.47
N PHE A 103 22.76 -20.06 -5.38
CA PHE A 103 22.35 -19.59 -4.06
C PHE A 103 23.18 -18.38 -3.59
N ASP A 104 24.50 -18.41 -3.81
CA ASP A 104 25.39 -17.30 -3.45
C ASP A 104 25.03 -16.03 -4.22
N PHE A 105 24.73 -16.16 -5.52
CA PHE A 105 24.24 -15.04 -6.33
C PHE A 105 22.95 -14.45 -5.76
N MET A 106 21.99 -15.31 -5.36
CA MET A 106 20.74 -14.87 -4.74
C MET A 106 21.01 -14.07 -3.47
N ILE A 107 21.79 -14.61 -2.54
CA ILE A 107 22.05 -13.96 -1.26
C ILE A 107 22.78 -12.63 -1.46
N SER A 108 23.88 -12.60 -2.24
CA SER A 108 24.60 -11.36 -2.52
C SER A 108 23.70 -10.31 -3.16
N THR A 109 22.87 -10.70 -4.13
CA THR A 109 21.97 -9.78 -4.82
C THR A 109 20.89 -9.22 -3.89
N ILE A 110 20.32 -10.05 -3.01
CA ILE A 110 19.36 -9.59 -2.01
C ILE A 110 20.02 -8.55 -1.10
N PHE A 111 21.23 -8.81 -0.59
CA PHE A 111 21.97 -7.84 0.23
C PHE A 111 22.23 -6.53 -0.51
N ASP A 112 22.64 -6.58 -1.78
CA ASP A 112 22.89 -5.39 -2.60
C ASP A 112 21.61 -4.56 -2.83
N LEU A 113 20.44 -5.21 -2.88
CA LEU A 113 19.14 -4.54 -3.07
C LEU A 113 18.56 -3.94 -1.78
N MET A 114 18.96 -4.40 -0.60
CA MET A 114 18.37 -3.98 0.68
C MET A 114 18.48 -2.47 0.91
N LEU A 115 19.69 -1.91 0.84
CA LEU A 115 19.90 -0.50 1.16
C LEU A 115 19.21 0.43 0.14
N PRO A 116 19.44 0.30 -1.18
CA PRO A 116 18.74 1.14 -2.16
C PRO A 116 17.22 0.96 -2.10
N GLY A 117 16.75 -0.27 -1.84
CA GLY A 117 15.33 -0.57 -1.72
C GLY A 117 14.66 0.15 -0.54
N VAL A 118 15.26 0.11 0.65
CA VAL A 118 14.77 0.85 1.83
C VAL A 118 14.71 2.35 1.55
N LEU A 119 15.73 2.91 0.91
CA LEU A 119 15.75 4.33 0.55
C LEU A 119 14.61 4.68 -0.40
N ILE A 120 14.37 3.86 -1.43
CA ILE A 120 13.22 4.04 -2.34
C ILE A 120 11.90 4.00 -1.57
N VAL A 121 11.71 3.04 -0.66
CA VAL A 121 10.47 2.92 0.11
C VAL A 121 10.24 4.12 1.03
N ILE A 122 11.28 4.60 1.72
CA ILE A 122 11.19 5.78 2.58
C ILE A 122 10.89 7.04 1.76
N LEU A 123 11.59 7.24 0.63
CA LEU A 123 11.38 8.38 -0.24
C LEU A 123 10.00 8.34 -0.92
N ALA A 124 9.55 7.17 -1.36
CA ALA A 124 8.22 7.00 -1.94
C ALA A 124 7.13 7.23 -0.89
N PHE A 125 7.35 6.75 0.34
CA PHE A 125 6.45 7.00 1.46
C PHE A 125 6.32 8.50 1.74
N TYR A 126 7.45 9.18 1.97
CA TYR A 126 7.46 10.61 2.24
C TYR A 126 6.91 11.41 1.05
N GLY A 127 7.36 11.15 -0.16
CA GLY A 127 6.89 11.82 -1.37
C GLY A 127 5.38 11.68 -1.55
N PHE A 128 4.84 10.47 -1.44
CA PHE A 128 3.41 10.24 -1.67
C PHE A 128 2.54 10.64 -0.47
N PHE A 129 2.76 10.03 0.70
CA PHE A 129 1.87 10.22 1.85
C PHE A 129 2.05 11.58 2.52
N HIS A 130 3.28 12.08 2.61
CA HIS A 130 3.51 13.39 3.19
C HIS A 130 3.31 14.48 2.14
N CYS A 131 4.16 14.53 1.10
CA CYS A 131 4.17 15.67 0.18
C CYS A 131 2.93 15.71 -0.73
N TRP A 132 2.63 14.63 -1.46
CA TRP A 132 1.55 14.62 -2.43
C TRP A 132 0.17 14.77 -1.78
N LEU A 133 -0.15 13.95 -0.77
CA LEU A 133 -1.45 14.03 -0.11
C LEU A 133 -1.65 15.35 0.64
N ASN A 134 -0.65 15.88 1.35
CA ASN A 134 -0.78 17.20 1.99
C ASN A 134 -0.84 18.35 0.98
N GLY A 135 -0.14 18.24 -0.16
CA GLY A 135 -0.25 19.22 -1.25
C GLY A 135 -1.68 19.31 -1.77
N PHE A 136 -2.32 18.17 -2.04
CA PHE A 136 -3.73 18.12 -2.42
C PHE A 136 -4.67 18.52 -1.27
N ALA A 137 -4.36 18.14 -0.02
CA ALA A 137 -5.17 18.52 1.14
C ALA A 137 -5.22 20.03 1.31
N GLU A 138 -4.07 20.71 1.23
CA GLU A 138 -3.98 22.16 1.31
C GLU A 138 -4.70 22.83 0.13
N LEU A 139 -4.49 22.34 -1.10
CA LEU A 139 -5.13 22.87 -2.31
C LEU A 139 -6.67 22.78 -2.24
N LEU A 140 -7.21 21.71 -1.66
CA LEU A 140 -8.64 21.49 -1.52
C LEU A 140 -9.23 22.08 -0.23
N GLN A 141 -8.40 22.65 0.64
CA GLN A 141 -8.77 23.07 2.00
C GLN A 141 -9.31 21.91 2.84
N PHE A 142 -8.75 20.71 2.69
CA PHE A 142 -9.05 19.54 3.49
C PHE A 142 -8.23 19.57 4.79
N ALA A 143 -8.92 19.61 5.94
CA ALA A 143 -8.27 19.76 7.24
C ALA A 143 -7.88 18.42 7.89
N ASP A 144 -8.51 17.31 7.51
CA ASP A 144 -8.14 15.99 8.02
C ASP A 144 -6.88 15.48 7.32
N ARG A 145 -5.73 15.60 7.98
CA ARG A 145 -4.40 15.32 7.37
C ARG A 145 -3.72 14.08 7.94
N MET A 146 -4.45 13.24 8.68
CA MET A 146 -3.91 12.01 9.26
C MET A 146 -3.87 10.88 8.22
N PHE A 147 -2.98 11.02 7.23
CA PHE A 147 -2.82 10.01 6.17
C PHE A 147 -1.99 8.79 6.62
N TYR A 148 -1.19 8.96 7.66
CA TYR A 148 -0.33 7.96 8.27
C TYR A 148 -0.05 8.33 9.74
N GLU A 149 0.37 7.36 10.54
CA GLU A 149 0.86 7.56 11.92
C GLU A 149 2.35 7.16 12.03
N ASP A 150 2.94 7.27 13.22
CA ASP A 150 4.37 7.01 13.51
C ASP A 150 4.75 5.51 13.41
N TRP A 151 4.59 4.93 12.22
CA TRP A 151 4.72 3.50 11.97
C TRP A 151 6.12 2.94 12.25
N TRP A 152 7.15 3.79 12.24
CA TRP A 152 8.55 3.46 12.51
C TRP A 152 8.85 3.23 14.00
N ASN A 153 7.99 3.71 14.90
CA ASN A 153 8.15 3.53 16.36
C ASN A 153 7.29 2.39 16.91
N LEU A 154 6.60 1.65 16.04
CA LEU A 154 5.59 0.71 16.47
C LEU A 154 6.16 -0.60 16.97
N THR A 155 5.58 -1.06 18.06
CA THR A 155 6.03 -2.26 18.76
C THR A 155 5.20 -3.49 18.46
N SER A 156 4.23 -3.41 17.53
CA SER A 156 3.41 -4.55 17.13
C SER A 156 3.17 -4.56 15.63
N ALA A 157 3.24 -5.76 15.03
CA ALA A 157 2.93 -5.98 13.62
C ALA A 157 1.51 -5.51 13.26
N ALA A 158 0.55 -5.75 14.14
CA ALA A 158 -0.84 -5.39 13.90
C ALA A 158 -1.05 -3.87 13.88
N THR A 159 -0.25 -3.09 14.62
CA THR A 159 -0.32 -1.63 14.58
C THR A 159 0.40 -1.10 13.34
N PHE A 160 1.53 -1.69 12.96
CA PHE A 160 2.30 -1.31 11.77
C PHE A 160 1.45 -1.26 10.48
N TRP A 161 0.65 -2.30 10.24
CA TRP A 161 -0.20 -2.36 9.05
C TRP A 161 -1.34 -1.34 9.03
N ARG A 162 -1.74 -0.79 10.18
CA ARG A 162 -2.82 0.20 10.28
C ARG A 162 -2.31 1.63 10.14
N SER A 163 -1.11 1.88 10.64
CA SER A 163 -0.49 3.20 10.69
C SER A 163 0.20 3.63 9.41
N TRP A 164 0.68 2.67 8.58
CA TRP A 164 1.44 3.00 7.37
C TRP A 164 0.59 3.76 6.33
N ASN A 165 -0.61 3.27 6.02
CA ASN A 165 -1.50 3.88 5.04
C ASN A 165 -2.91 3.91 5.63
N VAL A 166 -3.16 4.92 6.47
CA VAL A 166 -4.43 5.09 7.18
C VAL A 166 -5.57 5.25 6.18
N VAL A 167 -5.35 5.94 5.06
CA VAL A 167 -6.37 6.18 4.03
C VAL A 167 -6.95 4.88 3.46
N VAL A 168 -6.10 3.92 3.09
CA VAL A 168 -6.55 2.61 2.58
C VAL A 168 -6.99 1.70 3.71
N HIS A 169 -6.29 1.73 4.85
CA HIS A 169 -6.67 0.96 6.03
C HIS A 169 -8.10 1.28 6.47
N ASP A 170 -8.48 2.55 6.55
CA ASP A 170 -9.80 2.96 6.99
C ASP A 170 -10.90 2.54 6.02
N TRP A 171 -10.64 2.64 4.72
CA TRP A 171 -11.57 2.12 3.71
C TRP A 171 -11.74 0.60 3.84
N LEU A 172 -10.65 -0.16 3.99
CA LEU A 172 -10.69 -1.60 4.22
C LEU A 172 -11.41 -1.93 5.53
N TYR A 173 -11.19 -1.16 6.58
CA TYR A 173 -11.82 -1.39 7.88
C TYR A 173 -13.33 -1.15 7.83
N VAL A 174 -13.75 0.02 7.36
CA VAL A 174 -15.16 0.45 7.37
C VAL A 174 -15.99 -0.34 6.37
N TYR A 175 -15.51 -0.55 5.15
CA TYR A 175 -16.33 -1.09 4.06
C TYR A 175 -16.08 -2.55 3.69
N VAL A 176 -15.03 -3.17 4.22
CA VAL A 176 -14.71 -4.57 3.92
C VAL A 176 -14.69 -5.39 5.21
N TYR A 177 -13.84 -5.03 6.17
CA TYR A 177 -13.67 -5.78 7.41
C TYR A 177 -14.96 -5.85 8.22
N GLN A 178 -15.65 -4.72 8.45
CA GLN A 178 -16.87 -4.71 9.26
C GLN A 178 -17.97 -5.61 8.68
N ASP A 179 -18.07 -5.71 7.36
CA ASP A 179 -19.07 -6.53 6.69
C ASP A 179 -18.70 -7.99 6.67
N LEU A 180 -17.44 -8.30 6.36
CA LEU A 180 -16.94 -9.67 6.47
C LEU A 180 -17.06 -10.17 7.91
N ASN A 181 -16.80 -9.32 8.90
CA ASN A 181 -16.97 -9.68 10.29
C ASN A 181 -18.44 -9.96 10.64
N LYS A 182 -19.40 -9.21 10.08
CA LYS A 182 -20.85 -9.52 10.24
C LYS A 182 -21.23 -10.80 9.51
N PHE A 183 -20.78 -10.97 8.27
CA PHE A 183 -21.03 -12.14 7.43
C PHE A 183 -20.49 -13.43 8.05
N PHE A 184 -19.31 -13.38 8.67
CA PHE A 184 -18.70 -14.50 9.38
C PHE A 184 -19.12 -14.59 10.86
N ASN A 185 -20.27 -14.03 11.25
CA ASN A 185 -20.84 -14.12 12.61
C ASN A 185 -19.85 -13.70 13.73
N GLY A 186 -19.04 -12.68 13.48
CA GLY A 186 -18.07 -12.14 14.45
C GLY A 186 -16.71 -12.85 14.48
N ASN A 187 -16.43 -13.77 13.55
CA ASN A 187 -15.12 -14.42 13.46
C ASN A 187 -14.04 -13.46 12.93
N ARG A 188 -13.34 -12.82 13.87
CA ARG A 188 -12.29 -11.83 13.60
C ARG A 188 -11.14 -12.39 12.76
N ASN A 189 -10.78 -13.65 12.94
CA ASN A 189 -9.65 -14.25 12.21
C ASN A 189 -10.00 -14.42 10.73
N LEU A 190 -11.18 -14.98 10.43
CA LEU A 190 -11.66 -15.11 9.04
C LEU A 190 -11.83 -13.75 8.36
N ALA A 191 -12.42 -12.78 9.07
CA ALA A 191 -12.59 -11.42 8.54
C ALA A 191 -11.24 -10.75 8.24
N THR A 192 -10.27 -10.80 9.16
CA THR A 192 -8.94 -10.22 8.91
C THR A 192 -8.20 -10.96 7.80
N THR A 193 -8.20 -12.30 7.79
CA THR A 193 -7.56 -13.09 6.73
C THR A 193 -8.12 -12.74 5.36
N SER A 194 -9.44 -12.60 5.25
CA SER A 194 -10.10 -12.23 4.00
C SER A 194 -9.69 -10.83 3.51
N VAL A 195 -9.59 -9.85 4.42
CA VAL A 195 -9.12 -8.49 4.09
C VAL A 195 -7.67 -8.48 3.64
N VAL A 196 -6.79 -9.24 4.31
CA VAL A 196 -5.36 -9.34 3.93
C VAL A 196 -5.21 -10.00 2.56
N LEU A 197 -5.95 -11.09 2.30
CA LEU A 197 -5.94 -11.76 1.00
C LEU A 197 -6.48 -10.85 -0.12
N LEU A 198 -7.58 -10.14 0.13
CA LEU A 198 -8.11 -9.16 -0.82
C LEU A 198 -7.08 -8.08 -1.14
N SER A 199 -6.41 -7.54 -0.11
CA SER A 199 -5.32 -6.58 -0.29
C SER A 199 -4.19 -7.17 -1.13
N ALA A 200 -3.75 -8.40 -0.83
CA ALA A 200 -2.68 -9.07 -1.55
C ALA A 200 -3.02 -9.29 -3.05
N VAL A 201 -4.27 -9.65 -3.36
CA VAL A 201 -4.77 -9.77 -4.75
C VAL A 201 -4.69 -8.43 -5.48
N PHE A 202 -5.04 -7.31 -4.84
CA PHE A 202 -4.91 -6.00 -5.49
C PHE A 202 -3.46 -5.59 -5.74
N HIS A 203 -2.55 -5.88 -4.81
CA HIS A 203 -1.12 -5.63 -5.00
C HIS A 203 -0.57 -6.44 -6.19
N GLU A 204 -0.94 -7.72 -6.27
CA GLU A 204 -0.58 -8.59 -7.39
C GLU A 204 -1.19 -8.10 -8.70
N TYR A 205 -2.46 -7.69 -8.71
CA TYR A 205 -3.13 -7.13 -9.88
C TYR A 205 -2.39 -5.91 -10.47
N PHE A 206 -1.84 -5.04 -9.62
CA PHE A 206 -0.99 -3.94 -10.09
C PHE A 206 0.29 -4.43 -10.76
N MET A 207 0.92 -5.47 -10.20
CA MET A 207 2.12 -6.07 -10.79
C MET A 207 1.83 -6.75 -12.13
N ILE A 208 0.69 -7.44 -12.25
CA ILE A 208 0.24 -8.05 -13.50
C ILE A 208 0.10 -7.01 -14.60
N ILE A 209 -0.58 -5.90 -14.32
CA ILE A 209 -0.77 -4.82 -15.30
C ILE A 209 0.57 -4.17 -15.66
N SER A 210 1.44 -3.96 -14.68
CA SER A 210 2.70 -3.23 -14.89
C SER A 210 3.74 -4.07 -15.65
N LEU A 211 3.78 -5.39 -15.40
CA LEU A 211 4.77 -6.31 -15.97
C LEU A 211 4.24 -7.12 -17.16
N GLY A 212 2.92 -7.22 -17.33
CA GLY A 212 2.28 -7.96 -18.42
C GLY A 212 2.22 -9.48 -18.22
N PHE A 213 2.51 -10.00 -17.02
CA PHE A 213 2.40 -11.42 -16.70
C PHE A 213 1.98 -11.65 -15.24
N PHE A 214 1.48 -12.85 -14.96
CA PHE A 214 1.12 -13.28 -13.61
C PHE A 214 2.27 -14.02 -12.93
N SER A 215 2.68 -13.55 -11.75
CA SER A 215 3.65 -14.24 -10.89
C SER A 215 3.33 -13.92 -9.42
N PRO A 216 2.67 -14.84 -8.68
CA PRO A 216 1.97 -14.58 -7.41
C PRO A 216 2.89 -14.32 -6.20
N ILE A 217 4.01 -13.63 -6.42
CA ILE A 217 5.03 -13.29 -5.44
C ILE A 217 4.42 -12.40 -4.35
N LEU A 218 3.59 -11.40 -4.69
CA LEU A 218 2.99 -10.53 -3.67
C LEU A 218 1.85 -11.21 -2.93
N ILE A 219 1.10 -12.10 -3.59
CA ILE A 219 0.09 -12.93 -2.91
C ILE A 219 0.77 -13.85 -1.89
N ALA A 220 1.86 -14.51 -2.27
CA ALA A 220 2.62 -15.36 -1.36
C ALA A 220 3.23 -14.56 -0.21
N TRP A 221 3.85 -13.40 -0.48
CA TRP A 221 4.46 -12.56 0.56
C TRP A 221 3.45 -11.90 1.49
N PHE A 222 2.51 -11.10 0.96
CA PHE A 222 1.53 -10.39 1.81
C PHE A 222 0.50 -11.35 2.41
N GLY A 223 0.05 -12.34 1.64
CA GLY A 223 -0.90 -13.35 2.09
C GLY A 223 -0.27 -14.32 3.06
N LEU A 224 0.61 -15.21 2.60
CA LEU A 224 1.12 -16.30 3.45
C LEU A 224 2.05 -15.78 4.54
N PHE A 225 3.09 -15.02 4.18
CA PHE A 225 4.06 -14.56 5.17
C PHE A 225 3.45 -13.54 6.14
N GLY A 226 2.68 -12.57 5.63
CA GLY A 226 1.99 -11.59 6.47
C GLY A 226 1.01 -12.23 7.47
N MET A 227 0.28 -13.27 7.06
CA MET A 227 -0.60 -14.04 7.96
C MET A 227 0.18 -14.90 8.95
N LEU A 228 1.22 -15.61 8.51
CA LEU A 228 2.07 -16.42 9.38
C LEU A 228 2.70 -15.54 10.47
N PHE A 229 3.24 -14.39 10.09
CA PHE A 229 3.83 -13.44 11.03
C PHE A 229 2.81 -12.96 12.08
N ARG A 230 1.57 -12.72 11.68
CA ARG A 230 0.48 -12.34 12.59
C ARG A 230 0.07 -13.48 13.53
N PHE A 231 -0.11 -14.69 13.02
CA PHE A 231 -0.60 -15.82 13.81
C PHE A 231 0.48 -16.41 14.73
N SER A 232 1.74 -16.35 14.33
CA SER A 232 2.88 -16.83 15.13
C SER A 232 3.22 -15.88 16.28
N PHE A 233 3.00 -14.57 16.11
CA PHE A 233 3.41 -13.56 17.09
C PHE A 233 2.29 -12.60 17.53
N PRO A 234 1.12 -13.10 17.98
CA PRO A 234 -0.05 -12.28 18.27
C PRO A 234 0.11 -11.36 19.50
N ARG A 235 1.00 -11.72 20.42
CA ARG A 235 1.24 -11.00 21.69
C ARG A 235 2.59 -10.30 21.76
N ALA A 236 3.44 -10.45 20.75
CA ALA A 236 4.74 -9.82 20.76
C ALA A 236 4.54 -8.29 20.73
N LYS A 237 5.20 -7.62 21.67
CA LYS A 237 5.17 -6.17 21.91
C LYS A 237 6.52 -5.72 22.48
N GLY A 238 6.77 -4.41 22.49
CA GLY A 238 7.97 -3.77 23.04
C GLY A 238 9.09 -3.51 22.02
N THR A 239 10.18 -2.91 22.49
CA THR A 239 11.32 -2.43 21.67
C THR A 239 11.99 -3.54 20.85
N ARG A 240 12.08 -4.77 21.40
CA ARG A 240 12.61 -5.93 20.68
C ARG A 240 11.83 -6.20 19.39
N TRP A 241 10.51 -5.98 19.43
CA TRP A 241 9.67 -6.18 18.26
C TRP A 241 9.81 -5.05 17.24
N ASN A 242 10.06 -3.83 17.69
CA ASN A 242 10.40 -2.75 16.77
C ASN A 242 11.67 -3.10 15.98
N ILE A 243 12.72 -3.59 16.65
CA ILE A 243 13.96 -4.01 15.98
C ILE A 243 13.70 -5.09 14.93
N VAL A 244 12.94 -6.13 15.24
CA VAL A 244 12.69 -7.20 14.26
C VAL A 244 11.79 -6.71 13.11
N LEU A 245 10.83 -5.80 13.34
CA LEU A 245 10.08 -5.17 12.25
C LEU A 245 10.99 -4.34 11.34
N LEU A 246 11.87 -3.53 11.94
CA LEU A 246 12.81 -2.67 11.22
C LEU A 246 13.87 -3.47 10.44
N THR A 247 14.25 -4.67 10.89
CA THR A 247 15.13 -5.55 10.11
C THR A 247 14.38 -6.35 9.05
N PHE A 248 13.12 -6.70 9.31
CA PHE A 248 12.30 -7.47 8.39
C PHE A 248 11.88 -6.68 7.15
N VAL A 249 11.55 -5.39 7.28
CA VAL A 249 11.15 -4.54 6.16
C VAL A 249 12.21 -4.46 5.05
N PRO A 250 13.49 -4.14 5.33
CA PRO A 250 14.56 -4.15 4.33
C PRO A 250 14.68 -5.47 3.55
N ILE A 251 14.58 -6.59 4.25
CA ILE A 251 14.65 -7.93 3.65
C ILE A 251 13.49 -8.12 2.67
N CYS A 252 12.26 -7.76 3.05
CA CYS A 252 11.10 -7.86 2.17
C CYS A 252 11.24 -6.99 0.93
N VAL A 253 11.69 -5.76 1.12
CA VAL A 253 11.86 -4.77 0.05
C VAL A 253 12.93 -5.20 -0.95
N ALA A 254 13.90 -6.02 -0.55
CA ALA A 254 14.89 -6.61 -1.45
C ALA A 254 14.38 -7.88 -2.15
N ILE A 255 13.71 -8.77 -1.41
CA ILE A 255 13.27 -10.07 -1.93
C ILE A 255 12.19 -9.93 -3.02
N ILE A 256 11.23 -9.01 -2.84
CA ILE A 256 10.14 -8.80 -3.80
C ILE A 256 10.70 -8.46 -5.20
N PRO A 257 11.49 -7.39 -5.40
CA PRO A 257 12.03 -7.06 -6.72
C PRO A 257 13.01 -8.12 -7.22
N TYR A 258 13.77 -8.81 -6.35
CA TYR A 258 14.63 -9.93 -6.75
C TYR A 258 13.83 -10.99 -7.52
N PHE A 259 12.73 -11.48 -6.95
CA PHE A 259 11.94 -12.54 -7.59
C PHE A 259 11.21 -12.06 -8.85
N TYR A 260 10.74 -10.81 -8.88
CA TYR A 260 10.13 -10.26 -10.09
C TYR A 260 11.15 -10.12 -11.23
N VAL A 261 12.35 -9.64 -10.94
CA VAL A 261 13.42 -9.52 -11.95
C VAL A 261 13.92 -10.88 -12.39
N LEU A 262 14.03 -11.85 -11.48
CA LEU A 262 14.34 -13.23 -11.83
C LEU A 262 13.33 -13.79 -12.84
N GLU A 263 12.03 -13.64 -12.55
CA GLU A 263 10.95 -14.10 -13.43
C GLU A 263 10.97 -13.41 -14.80
N VAL A 264 11.17 -12.09 -14.81
CA VAL A 264 11.38 -11.33 -16.06
C VAL A 264 12.57 -11.90 -16.83
N SER A 265 13.71 -12.10 -16.17
CA SER A 265 14.93 -12.56 -16.80
C SER A 265 14.82 -13.97 -17.38
N ALA A 266 14.05 -14.85 -16.74
CA ALA A 266 13.79 -16.21 -17.20
C ALA A 266 12.88 -16.22 -18.45
N ARG A 267 11.93 -15.27 -18.54
CA ARG A 267 11.05 -15.12 -19.70
C ARG A 267 11.78 -14.60 -20.94
N TYR A 268 12.71 -13.65 -20.75
CA TYR A 268 13.52 -13.13 -21.87
C TYR A 268 14.63 -14.10 -22.30
N PHE A 269 15.18 -14.89 -21.37
CA PHE A 269 16.28 -15.83 -21.62
C PHE A 269 15.95 -17.24 -21.09
N PRO A 270 15.19 -18.05 -21.84
CA PRO A 270 14.69 -19.35 -21.38
C PRO A 270 15.77 -20.44 -21.22
N SER A 271 17.01 -20.20 -21.68
CA SER A 271 18.13 -21.14 -21.55
C SER A 271 18.87 -21.09 -20.20
N LYS A 272 18.49 -20.19 -19.28
CA LYS A 272 19.16 -20.05 -17.98
C LYS A 272 18.94 -21.26 -17.08
N ARG A 273 20.03 -21.75 -16.48
CA ARG A 273 19.97 -22.84 -15.50
C ARG A 273 19.88 -22.27 -14.08
N VAL A 274 18.76 -22.52 -13.41
CA VAL A 274 18.63 -22.25 -11.96
C VAL A 274 19.24 -23.44 -11.22
N SER A 275 20.32 -23.20 -10.49
CA SER A 275 21.07 -24.21 -9.76
C SER A 275 21.03 -23.87 -8.27
N LEU A 276 20.19 -24.58 -7.51
CA LEU A 276 20.18 -24.51 -6.03
C LEU A 276 21.33 -25.33 -5.41
N ARG A 277 22.46 -25.48 -6.11
CA ARG A 277 23.62 -26.19 -5.56
C ARG A 277 24.29 -25.31 -4.50
N PHE A 278 24.31 -25.82 -3.27
CA PHE A 278 25.12 -25.27 -2.19
C PHE A 278 26.58 -25.59 -2.48
N ASN A 279 27.34 -24.60 -2.97
CA ASN A 279 28.79 -24.70 -2.98
C ASN A 279 29.27 -24.41 -1.56
N PHE A 280 29.28 -25.43 -0.70
CA PHE A 280 30.06 -25.35 0.53
C PHE A 280 31.54 -25.30 0.12
N CYS A 281 32.15 -24.11 0.19
CA CYS A 281 33.60 -24.02 0.31
C CYS A 281 33.97 -24.64 1.67
N LEU A 282 34.42 -25.90 1.63
CA LEU A 282 35.23 -26.51 2.69
C LEU A 282 36.68 -26.10 2.49
#